data_AF-A0A7Y7SSE0-F1
#
_entry.id   AF-A0A7Y7SSE0-F1
#
_cell.length_a   1.000
_cell.length_b   1.000
_cell.length_c   1.000
_cell.angle_alpha   90.00
_cell.angle_beta   90.00
_cell.angle_gamma   90.00
#
_symmetry.space_group_name_H-M   'P 1'
#
loop_
_entity.id
_entity.type
_entity.pdbx_description
1 polymer ?
#
loop_
_entity_poly.entity_id
_entity_poly.type
_entity_poly.pdbx_seq_one_letter_code
_entity_poly.pdbx_strand_id
1 'polypeptide(L)' 'MPRDYEIMMAFKQAMKRDGSGRFTISTLDFVSELERLNWHYTLRAANSWIEMHTTTFRDISTADGDERTFQVFNPNGGM' A
#
# COMPACT_ATOMS: atom_id res chain seq x y z
N MET A 1 7.76 -17.10 13.81
CA MET A 1 8.07 -17.05 12.36
C MET A 1 7.90 -15.61 11.91
N PRO A 2 8.98 -14.92 11.49
CA PRO A 2 8.93 -13.49 11.24
C PRO A 2 9.10 -13.21 9.73
N ARG A 3 8.01 -13.03 8.98
CA ARG A 3 8.07 -12.56 7.57
C ARG A 3 6.88 -11.66 7.21
N ASP A 4 5.65 -12.04 7.56
CA ASP A 4 4.46 -11.21 7.26
C ASP A 4 4.44 -9.89 8.03
N TYR A 5 5.01 -9.85 9.25
CA TYR A 5 5.05 -8.61 10.02
C TYR A 5 5.93 -7.55 9.35
N GLU A 6 7.02 -7.95 8.70
CA GLU A 6 7.97 -7.02 8.05
C GLU A 6 7.30 -6.35 6.87
N ILE A 7 6.57 -7.14 6.07
CA ILE A 7 5.79 -6.65 4.93
C ILE A 7 4.65 -5.75 5.42
N MET A 8 3.92 -6.15 6.48
CA MET A 8 2.92 -5.27 7.11
C MET A 8 3.53 -3.98 7.66
N MET A 9 4.75 -4.04 8.19
CA MET A 9 5.43 -2.88 8.76
C MET A 9 5.85 -1.92 7.65
N ALA A 10 6.44 -2.43 6.55
CA ALA A 10 6.70 -1.64 5.35
C ALA A 10 5.41 -1.02 4.79
N PHE A 11 4.31 -1.79 4.73
CA PHE A 11 3.01 -1.29 4.28
C PHE A 11 2.49 -0.14 5.15
N LYS A 12 2.59 -0.26 6.47
CA LYS A 12 2.20 0.81 7.40
C LYS A 12 3.08 2.04 7.29
N GLN A 13 4.38 1.87 7.05
CA GLN A 13 5.32 2.99 6.86
C GLN A 13 5.08 3.70 5.53
N ALA A 14 4.74 2.95 4.48
CA ALA A 14 4.41 3.51 3.17
C ALA A 14 3.03 4.19 3.11
N MET A 15 2.20 3.98 4.13
CA MET A 15 0.88 4.58 4.23
C MET A 15 0.99 6.04 4.65
N LYS A 16 0.50 6.94 3.79
CA LYS A 16 0.49 8.39 4.00
C LYS A 16 -0.93 8.86 4.26
N ARG A 17 -1.08 9.94 5.02
CA ARG A 17 -2.38 10.57 5.24
C ARG A 17 -2.55 11.71 4.24
N ASP A 18 -3.59 11.64 3.44
CA ASP A 18 -4.00 12.69 2.52
C ASP A 18 -4.61 13.90 3.26
N GLY A 19 -4.63 15.06 2.61
CA GLY A 19 -5.23 16.29 3.16
C GLY A 19 -6.70 16.17 3.55
N SER A 20 -7.44 15.21 2.95
CA SER A 20 -8.81 14.87 3.36
C SER A 20 -8.90 13.99 4.62
N GLY A 21 -7.77 13.67 5.26
CA GLY A 21 -7.71 12.83 6.44
C GLY A 21 -7.78 11.33 6.17
N ARG A 22 -7.86 10.91 4.89
CA ARG A 22 -7.84 9.51 4.45
C ARG A 22 -6.41 8.99 4.34
N PHE A 23 -6.24 7.68 4.41
CA PHE A 23 -4.95 7.06 4.15
C PHE A 23 -4.81 6.70 2.67
N THR A 24 -3.65 7.00 2.09
CA THR A 24 -3.24 6.63 0.74
C THR A 24 -1.93 5.88 0.81
N ILE A 25 -1.71 4.97 -0.13
CA ILE A 25 -0.47 4.23 -0.28
C ILE A 25 -0.13 4.09 -1.75
N SER A 26 1.10 4.41 -2.11
CA SER A 26 1.62 4.22 -3.45
C SER A 26 2.46 2.96 -3.49
N THR A 27 2.30 2.16 -4.55
CA THR A 27 3.06 0.91 -4.74
C THR A 27 4.56 1.17 -4.79
N LEU A 28 4.99 2.30 -5.34
CA LEU A 28 6.39 2.74 -5.31
C LEU A 28 6.93 2.90 -3.89
N ASP A 29 6.17 3.56 -3.03
CA ASP A 29 6.56 3.82 -1.64
C ASP A 29 6.63 2.50 -0.87
N PHE A 30 5.67 1.61 -1.13
CA PHE A 30 5.65 0.28 -0.54
C PHE A 30 6.84 -0.58 -0.99
N VAL A 31 7.17 -0.60 -2.29
CA VAL A 31 8.36 -1.31 -2.79
C VAL A 31 9.63 -0.70 -2.21
N SER A 32 9.73 0.63 -2.13
CA SER A 32 10.90 1.28 -1.54
C SER A 32 11.10 0.90 -0.07
N GLU A 33 10.03 0.85 0.73
CA GLU A 33 10.10 0.40 2.12
C GLU A 33 10.46 -1.09 2.25
N LEU A 34 9.97 -1.93 1.33
CA LEU A 34 10.36 -3.34 1.25
C LEU A 34 11.84 -3.50 0.93
N GLU A 35 12.38 -2.74 -0.02
CA GLU A 35 13.80 -2.78 -0.37
C GLU A 35 14.70 -2.42 0.81
N ARG A 36 14.27 -1.49 1.67
CA ARG A 36 14.98 -1.13 2.92
C ARG A 36 15.05 -2.29 3.92
N LEU A 37 14.09 -3.20 3.85
CA LEU A 37 14.04 -4.42 4.66
C LEU A 37 14.70 -5.61 3.94
N ASN A 38 15.43 -5.39 2.85
CA ASN A 38 16.00 -6.42 1.96
C ASN A 38 14.95 -7.32 1.26
N TRP A 39 13.72 -6.80 1.07
CA TRP A 39 12.68 -7.47 0.30
C TRP A 39 12.58 -6.87 -1.10
N HIS A 40 12.95 -7.66 -2.11
CA HIS A 40 12.86 -7.23 -3.50
C HIS A 40 11.51 -7.63 -4.10
N TYR A 41 10.53 -6.74 -4.03
CA TYR A 41 9.22 -6.90 -4.67
C TYR A 41 9.16 -6.13 -5.99
N THR A 42 8.51 -6.72 -6.98
CA THR A 42 8.11 -5.98 -8.18
C THR A 42 6.84 -5.18 -7.88
N LEU A 43 6.61 -4.10 -8.64
CA LEU A 43 5.38 -3.32 -8.53
C LEU A 43 4.12 -4.19 -8.64
N ARG A 44 4.12 -5.15 -9.58
CA ARG A 44 3.01 -6.09 -9.76
C ARG A 44 2.80 -7.02 -8.57
N ALA A 45 3.89 -7.51 -7.97
CA ALA A 45 3.81 -8.35 -6.76
C ALA A 45 3.30 -7.54 -5.56
N ALA A 46 3.78 -6.30 -5.41
CA ALA A 46 3.32 -5.37 -4.39
C ALA A 46 1.82 -5.04 -4.55
N ASN A 47 1.37 -4.77 -5.77
CA ASN A 47 -0.05 -4.56 -6.10
C ASN A 47 -0.89 -5.78 -5.68
N SER A 48 -0.49 -6.98 -6.11
CA SER A 48 -1.19 -8.22 -5.75
C SER A 48 -1.21 -8.45 -4.24
N TRP A 49 -0.14 -8.09 -3.52
CA TRP A 49 -0.10 -8.22 -2.06
C TRP A 49 -1.10 -7.27 -1.39
N ILE A 50 -1.16 -6.01 -1.83
CA ILE A 50 -2.13 -5.01 -1.32
C ILE A 50 -3.56 -5.47 -1.61
N GLU A 51 -3.84 -5.96 -2.82
CA GLU A 51 -5.18 -6.46 -3.18
C GLU A 51 -5.59 -7.68 -2.33
N MET A 52 -4.65 -8.57 -1.99
CA MET A 52 -4.92 -9.72 -1.13
C MET A 52 -5.09 -9.36 0.35
N HIS A 53 -4.34 -8.37 0.86
CA HIS A 53 -4.32 -8.04 2.29
C HIS A 53 -5.28 -6.92 2.70
N THR A 54 -5.74 -6.11 1.76
CA THR A 54 -6.55 -4.92 2.06
C THR A 54 -7.80 -4.87 1.18
N THR A 55 -8.93 -5.25 1.77
CA THR A 55 -10.26 -5.16 1.14
C THR A 55 -10.89 -3.77 1.24
N THR A 56 -10.38 -2.91 2.11
CA THR A 56 -10.87 -1.54 2.34
C THR A 56 -10.17 -0.50 1.47
N PHE A 57 -9.17 -0.88 0.69
CA PHE A 57 -8.45 0.04 -0.18
C PHE A 57 -9.02 -0.03 -1.59
N ARG A 58 -9.09 1.13 -2.24
CA ARG A 58 -9.52 1.26 -3.63
C ARG A 58 -8.38 1.84 -4.45
N ASP A 59 -8.15 1.25 -5.61
CA ASP A 59 -7.23 1.83 -6.60
C ASP A 59 -7.79 3.18 -7.08
N ILE A 60 -6.96 4.22 -6.97
CA ILE A 60 -7.21 5.59 -7.44
C ILE A 60 -6.13 6.03 -8.44
N SER A 61 -5.45 5.06 -9.04
CA SER A 61 -4.33 5.30 -9.94
C SER A 61 -4.79 6.09 -11.16
N THR A 62 -4.17 7.24 -11.40
CA THR A 62 -4.46 8.11 -12.56
C THR A 62 -3.50 7.89 -13.73
N ALA A 63 -2.36 7.22 -13.47
CA ALA A 63 -1.36 6.90 -14.48
C ALA A 63 -1.56 5.48 -15.03
N ASP A 64 -1.34 5.32 -16.34
CA ASP A 64 -1.34 4.02 -17.01
C ASP A 64 0.01 3.33 -16.73
N GLY A 65 0.03 2.35 -15.83
CA GLY A 65 1.24 1.64 -15.41
C GLY A 65 1.06 0.70 -14.22
N ASP A 66 2.14 0.02 -13.83
CA ASP A 66 2.20 -0.80 -12.60
C ASP A 66 2.33 0.06 -11.32
N GLU A 67 2.64 1.35 -11.48
CA GLU A 67 2.71 2.34 -10.41
C GLU A 67 1.30 2.74 -9.96
N ARG A 68 0.75 1.93 -9.06
CA ARG A 68 -0.60 2.16 -8.54
C ARG A 68 -0.59 2.95 -7.24
N THR A 69 -1.68 3.68 -7.02
CA THR A 69 -1.97 4.35 -5.76
C THR A 69 -3.32 3.89 -5.26
N PHE A 70 -3.33 3.38 -4.04
CA PHE A 70 -4.51 2.91 -3.35
C PHE A 70 -4.90 3.90 -2.27
N GLN A 71 -6.20 4.17 -2.12
CA GLN A 71 -6.75 4.99 -1.05
C GLN A 71 -7.67 4.15 -0.19
N VAL A 72 -7.59 4.31 1.13
CA VAL A 72 -8.55 3.69 2.04
C VAL A 72 -9.93 4.26 1.75
N PHE A 73 -10.84 3.38 1.35
CA PHE A 73 -12.24 3.64 1.10
C PHE A 73 -13.02 3.03 2.25
N ASN A 74 -13.23 3.81 3.31
CA ASN A 74 -14.10 3.41 4.40
C ASN A 74 -15.48 4.04 4.19
N PRO A 75 -16.49 3.31 3.71
CA PRO A 75 -17.83 3.87 3.46
C PRO A 75 -18.55 4.31 4.75
N ASN A 76 -18.08 3.86 5.92
CA ASN A 76 -18.65 4.18 7.21
C ASN A 76 -17.93 5.30 7.97
N GLY A 77 -17.05 6.08 7.31
CA GLY A 77 -16.44 7.31 7.86
C GLY A 77 -16.07 7.20 9.35
N GLY A 78 -14.90 6.63 9.65
CA GLY A 78 -14.48 6.33 11.02
C GLY A 78 -14.79 7.48 11.99
N MET A 79 -15.67 7.18 12.96
CA MET A 79 -15.84 7.96 14.19
C MET A 79 -14.62 7.76 15.09
#